data_AF-A0A1V6I6E4-F1
#
_entry.id   AF-A0A1V6I6E4-F1
#
_cell.length_a   1.000
_cell.length_b   1.000
_cell.length_c   1.000
_cell.angle_alpha   90.00
_cell.angle_beta   90.00
_cell.angle_gamma   90.00
#
_symmetry.space_group_name_H-M   'P 1'
#
loop_
_entity.id
_entity.type
_entity.pdbx_description
1 polymer ?
#
loop_
_entity_poly.entity_id
_entity_poly.type
_entity_poly.pdbx_seq_one_letter_code
_entity_poly.pdbx_strand_id
1 'polypeptide(L)' 'MKLTAIFFKDGYGWFRILGKGLYWKDINRHPLIFSEQYGFKKVFTIGKWRIGLLK' A
#
# COMPACT_ATOMS: atom_id res chain seq x y z
N MET A 1 14.79 -17.27 -4.21
CA MET A 1 13.54 -16.75 -3.63
C MET A 1 13.90 -15.58 -2.71
N LYS A 2 13.53 -14.32 -3.01
CA LYS A 2 13.83 -13.20 -2.10
C LYS A 2 12.85 -13.24 -0.93
N LEU A 3 13.35 -13.51 0.29
CA LEU A 3 12.54 -13.59 1.51
C LEU A 3 11.92 -12.24 1.89
N THR A 4 12.60 -11.15 1.54
CA THR A 4 12.19 -9.79 1.87
C THR A 4 12.39 -8.86 0.68
N ALA A 5 11.45 -7.94 0.48
CA ALA A 5 11.56 -6.88 -0.51
C ALA A 5 10.94 -5.61 0.06
N ILE A 6 11.63 -4.49 -0.10
CA ILE A 6 11.22 -3.22 0.47
C ILE A 6 11.39 -2.15 -0.61
N PHE A 7 10.39 -1.28 -0.71
CA PHE A 7 10.36 -0.18 -1.65
C PHE A 7 9.78 1.05 -0.97
N PHE A 8 10.47 2.18 -1.11
CA PHE A 8 10.01 3.48 -0.63
C PHE A 8 10.22 4.50 -1.73
N LYS A 9 9.20 5.33 -1.96
CA LYS A 9 9.29 6.52 -2.79
C LYS A 9 8.46 7.63 -2.15
N ASP A 10 8.67 8.86 -2.58
CA ASP A 10 8.09 10.02 -1.92
C ASP A 10 6.54 9.93 -1.83
N GLY A 11 6.05 9.76 -0.60
CA GLY A 11 4.63 9.62 -0.29
C GLY A 11 4.01 8.22 -0.48
N TYR A 12 4.78 7.17 -0.78
CA TYR A 12 4.24 5.79 -0.80
C TYR A 12 5.33 4.72 -0.72
N GLY A 13 4.95 3.51 -0.35
CA GLY A 13 5.89 2.41 -0.35
C GLY A 13 5.24 1.09 0.03
N TRP A 14 6.05 0.05 0.05
CA TRP A 14 5.64 -1.26 0.48
C TRP A 14 6.81 -2.08 1.00
N PHE A 15 6.50 -3.04 1.85
CA PHE A 15 7.41 -4.11 2.18
C PHE A 15 6.71 -5.46 2.06
N ARG A 16 7.47 -6.49 1.72
CA ARG A 16 7.04 -7.89 1.63
C ARG A 16 8.00 -8.76 2.42
N ILE A 17 7.43 -9.70 3.15
CA ILE A 17 8.12 -10.74 3.91
C ILE A 17 7.38 -12.05 3.64
N LEU A 18 8.09 -13.07 3.13
CA LEU A 18 7.52 -14.41 2.88
C LEU A 18 6.21 -14.38 2.05
N GLY A 19 6.16 -13.54 1.00
CA GLY A 19 5.00 -13.42 0.10
C GLY A 19 3.86 -12.55 0.62
N LYS A 20 3.84 -12.16 1.91
CA LYS A 20 2.86 -11.23 2.47
C LYS A 20 3.49 -9.86 2.64
N GLY A 21 2.73 -8.79 2.43
CA GLY A 21 3.27 -7.45 2.58
C GLY A 21 2.27 -6.41 3.02
N LEU A 22 2.79 -5.27 3.41
CA LEU A 22 2.00 -4.05 3.63
C LEU A 22 2.46 -3.00 2.63
N TYR A 23 1.50 -2.25 2.10
CA TYR A 23 1.75 -1.04 1.35
C TYR A 23 1.11 0.14 2.07
N TRP A 24 1.68 1.32 1.90
CA TRP A 24 1.12 2.59 2.35
C TRP A 24 1.25 3.64 1.25
N LYS A 25 0.33 4.60 1.25
CA LYS A 25 0.22 5.65 0.23
C LYS A 25 -0.38 6.91 0.84
N ASP A 26 0.23 8.06 0.58
CA ASP A 26 -0.32 9.38 0.87
C ASP A 26 -1.32 9.73 -0.23
N ILE A 27 -2.60 9.78 0.12
CA ILE A 27 -3.71 9.98 -0.83
C ILE A 27 -3.75 11.39 -1.40
N ASN A 28 -3.13 12.37 -0.72
CA ASN A 28 -3.09 13.75 -1.19
C ASN A 28 -2.01 13.93 -2.27
N ARG A 29 -0.90 13.20 -2.16
CA ARG A 29 0.17 13.21 -3.17
C ARG A 29 -0.10 12.25 -4.32
N HIS A 30 -0.63 11.07 -4.00
CA HIS A 30 -0.93 10.04 -4.97
C HIS A 30 -2.43 9.71 -4.85
N PRO A 31 -3.29 10.28 -5.71
CA PRO A 31 -4.72 10.02 -5.63
C PRO A 31 -5.02 8.53 -5.86
N LEU A 32 -6.12 8.07 -5.27
CA LEU A 32 -6.57 6.69 -5.39
C LEU A 32 -7.14 6.45 -6.78
N ILE A 33 -6.70 5.37 -7.44
CA ILE A 33 -7.34 4.92 -8.68
C ILE A 33 -8.70 4.31 -8.36
N PHE A 34 -9.60 4.27 -9.35
CA PHE A 34 -10.97 3.76 -9.17
C PHE A 34 -11.03 2.40 -8.46
N SER A 35 -10.16 1.45 -8.84
CA SER A 35 -10.09 0.13 -8.20
C SER A 35 -9.61 0.16 -6.74
N GLU A 36 -8.88 1.19 -6.32
CA GLU A 36 -8.48 1.38 -4.92
C GLU A 36 -9.61 1.98 -4.10
N GLN A 37 -10.46 2.83 -4.70
CA GLN A 37 -11.60 3.47 -4.03
C GLN A 37 -12.77 2.50 -3.86
N TYR A 38 -13.13 1.77 -4.92
CA TYR A 38 -14.33 0.93 -4.98
C TYR A 38 -14.03 -0.57 -4.97
N GLY A 39 -12.75 -0.96 -4.94
CA GLY A 39 -12.38 -2.37 -4.86
C GLY A 39 -12.69 -2.97 -3.49
N PHE A 40 -13.11 -4.23 -3.45
CA PHE A 40 -13.30 -5.04 -2.24
C PHE A 40 -11.96 -5.43 -1.57
N LYS A 41 -11.02 -4.48 -1.46
CA LYS A 41 -9.71 -4.68 -0.83
C LYS A 41 -9.76 -4.19 0.61
N LYS A 42 -9.24 -5.01 1.53
CA LYS A 42 -9.05 -4.61 2.94
C LYS A 42 -7.95 -3.56 3.02
N VAL A 43 -8.37 -2.32 3.23
CA VAL A 43 -7.49 -1.15 3.34
C VAL A 43 -7.94 -0.31 4.52
N PHE A 44 -6.98 0.21 5.26
CA PHE A 44 -7.19 1.08 6.41
C PHE A 44 -6.72 2.48 6.04
N THR A 45 -7.55 3.50 6.26
CA THR A 45 -7.20 4.89 5.96
C THR A 45 -7.19 5.69 7.25
N ILE A 46 -6.09 6.39 7.53
CA ILE A 46 -5.94 7.27 8.69
C ILE A 46 -5.34 8.61 8.23
N GLY A 47 -6.16 9.66 8.32
CA GLY A 47 -5.82 10.98 7.75
C GLY A 47 -5.50 10.86 6.27
N LYS A 48 -4.31 11.33 5.88
CA LYS A 48 -3.82 11.26 4.49
C LYS A 48 -3.19 9.91 4.10
N TRP A 49 -3.00 9.00 5.05
CA TRP A 49 -2.34 7.72 4.78
C TRP A 49 -3.35 6.60 4.56
N ARG A 50 -3.22 5.89 3.46
CA ARG A 50 -3.94 4.63 3.20
C ARG A 50 -2.95 3.48 3.27
N ILE A 51 -3.27 2.47 4.06
CA ILE A 51 -2.46 1.29 4.32
C ILE A 51 -3.25 0.07 3.89
N GLY A 52 -2.62 -0.88 3.21
CA GLY A 52 -3.28 -2.11 2.78
C GLY A 52 -2.35 -3.30 2.69
N LEU A 53 -2.95 -4.48 2.54
CA LEU A 53 -2.22 -5.74 2.42
C LEU A 53 -1.87 -6.05 0.98
N LEU A 54 -0.64 -6.51 0.76
CA LEU A 54 -0.19 -7.17 -0.47
C LEU A 54 -0.32 -8.68 -0.27
N LYS A 55 -1.07 -9.33 -1.17
CA LYS A 55 -1.09 -10.79 -1.34
C LYS A 55 0.02 -11.23 -2.29
#